data_AF-A0A9P4LPD6-F1
#
_entry.id   AF-A0A9P4LPD6-F1
#
_cell.length_a   1.000
_cell.length_b   1.000
_cell.length_c   1.000
_cell.angle_alpha   90.00
_cell.angle_beta   90.00
_cell.angle_gamma   90.00
#
_symmetry.space_group_name_H-M   'P 1'
#
loop_
_entity.id
_entity.type
_entity.pdbx_description
1 polymer ?
#
loop_
_entity_poly.entity_id
_entity_poly.type
_entity_poly.pdbx_seq_one_letter_code
_entity_poly.pdbx_strand_id
1 'polypeptide(L)'
;LPLKLHSYDQSDLYYHEAQTSSLSWGNDEWFWTVLFLVDTYFGSEKNRKTYFKNKPEGDGADPPLGGDELYARNPQYDPREYFLRQLQIRTLQAATEYGSLVETFSDRMEAYMETIKIKFEDDQDMTHTRTIGHVIETIQVFVDCIGGLVEAWYTFERAGLTLFRQHAPKKRDDWPPIISSIAASFAELDRLRKELVKRREGFKFKLESYIAFPLLFTTAFFSMGFANPPKYPWAVFAGVLVGVTFGNFGIA
;
A
#
# COMPACT_ATOMS: atom_id res chain seq x y z
N LEU A 1 -6.87 -8.55 -3.35
CA LEU A 1 -6.23 -8.54 -2.02
C LEU A 1 -6.53 -9.85 -1.29
N PRO A 2 -5.59 -10.39 -0.49
CA PRO A 2 -5.81 -11.63 0.26
C PRO A 2 -6.95 -11.47 1.30
N LEU A 3 -7.35 -12.59 1.93
CA LEU A 3 -8.38 -12.65 2.99
C LEU A 3 -9.85 -12.52 2.53
N LYS A 4 -10.16 -12.82 1.26
CA LYS A 4 -11.54 -12.82 0.71
C LYS A 4 -12.53 -13.64 1.54
N LEU A 5 -12.15 -14.86 1.93
CA LEU A 5 -13.04 -15.79 2.65
C LEU A 5 -13.36 -15.33 4.07
N HIS A 6 -12.61 -14.37 4.61
CA HIS A 6 -12.70 -13.90 5.99
C HIS A 6 -13.21 -12.45 6.09
N SER A 7 -13.62 -11.83 4.98
CA SER A 7 -14.23 -10.51 5.00
C SER A 7 -15.74 -10.62 5.23
N TYR A 8 -16.29 -9.69 6.02
CA TYR A 8 -17.74 -9.62 6.30
C TYR A 8 -18.59 -9.45 5.04
N ASP A 9 -18.04 -8.80 4.01
CA ASP A 9 -18.71 -8.51 2.75
C ASP A 9 -18.50 -9.60 1.67
N GLN A 10 -17.57 -10.54 1.88
CA GLN A 10 -17.09 -11.55 0.92
C GLN A 10 -16.75 -11.00 -0.48
N SER A 11 -16.52 -9.69 -0.59
CA SER A 11 -16.36 -9.01 -1.87
C SER A 11 -14.93 -9.15 -2.38
N ASP A 12 -14.79 -9.27 -3.70
CA ASP A 12 -13.48 -9.18 -4.32
C ASP A 12 -12.96 -7.75 -4.21
N LEU A 13 -11.81 -7.60 -3.55
CA LEU A 13 -11.12 -6.33 -3.45
C LEU A 13 -9.94 -6.37 -4.42
N TYR A 14 -10.07 -5.62 -5.51
CA TYR A 14 -9.02 -5.44 -6.51
C TYR A 14 -8.25 -4.17 -6.18
N TYR A 15 -6.92 -4.25 -6.27
CA TYR A 15 -6.10 -3.05 -6.39
C TYR A 15 -5.54 -3.06 -7.81
N HIS A 16 -5.55 -1.89 -8.44
CA HIS A 16 -5.02 -1.69 -9.78
C HIS A 16 -3.82 -0.77 -9.66
N GLU A 17 -2.73 -1.14 -10.32
CA GLU A 17 -1.59 -0.23 -10.46
C GLU A 17 -1.96 0.84 -11.49
N ALA A 18 -1.89 2.10 -11.08
CA ALA A 18 -2.09 3.24 -11.95
C ALA A 18 -0.77 4.00 -12.06
N GLN A 19 -0.23 4.13 -13.27
CA GLN A 19 0.93 4.98 -13.50
C GLN A 19 0.49 6.30 -14.15
N THR A 20 0.98 7.39 -13.57
CA THR A 20 0.82 8.73 -14.12
C THR A 20 2.21 9.31 -14.41
N SER A 21 2.37 9.96 -15.56
CA SER A 21 3.61 10.61 -15.96
C SER A 21 3.31 11.97 -16.58
N SER A 22 4.06 12.98 -16.15
CA SER A 22 3.91 14.37 -16.61
C SER A 22 5.25 14.92 -17.03
N LEU A 23 5.27 15.64 -18.15
CA LEU A 23 6.42 16.41 -18.61
C LEU A 23 5.95 17.81 -18.98
N SER A 24 6.43 18.82 -18.25
CA SER A 24 6.20 20.23 -18.55
C SER A 24 7.48 20.86 -19.10
N TRP A 25 7.40 21.54 -20.25
CA TRP A 25 8.54 22.27 -20.82
C TRP A 25 8.08 23.51 -21.59
N GLY A 26 8.95 24.50 -21.75
CA GLY A 26 8.61 25.73 -22.47
C GLY A 26 9.75 26.72 -22.50
N ASN A 27 9.59 27.76 -23.32
CA ASN A 27 10.56 28.85 -23.41
C ASN A 27 10.34 29.90 -22.30
N ASP A 28 9.07 30.14 -21.93
CA ASP A 28 8.69 31.10 -20.91
C ASP A 28 7.33 30.75 -20.25
N GLU A 29 6.83 31.65 -19.40
CA GLU A 29 5.56 31.53 -18.66
C GLU A 29 4.31 31.65 -19.55
N TRP A 30 4.45 31.97 -20.84
CA TRP A 30 3.34 32.17 -21.78
C TRP A 30 3.33 31.12 -22.90
N PHE A 31 4.48 30.55 -23.21
CA PHE A 31 4.66 29.54 -24.26
C PHE A 31 5.35 28.30 -23.72
N TRP A 32 4.53 27.36 -23.27
CA TRP A 32 4.94 26.08 -22.72
C TRP A 32 3.93 24.98 -23.09
N THR A 33 4.31 23.75 -22.84
CA THR A 33 3.54 22.54 -23.16
C THR A 33 3.66 21.55 -22.01
N VAL A 34 2.54 20.86 -21.74
CA VAL A 34 2.50 19.69 -20.88
C VAL A 34 2.11 18.46 -21.69
N LEU A 35 2.90 17.41 -21.56
CA LEU A 35 2.50 16.06 -21.93
C LEU A 35 2.11 15.33 -20.65
N PHE A 36 0.88 14.83 -20.58
CA PHE A 36 0.39 14.09 -19.44
C PHE A 36 -0.17 12.75 -19.87
N LEU A 37 0.45 11.69 -19.38
CA LEU A 37 0.07 10.30 -19.62
C LEU A 37 -0.52 9.77 -18.33
N VAL A 38 -1.80 9.44 -18.36
CA VAL A 38 -2.52 8.89 -17.21
C VAL A 38 -3.17 7.60 -17.63
N ASP A 39 -2.95 6.54 -16.85
CA ASP A 39 -3.75 5.35 -17.00
C ASP A 39 -5.18 5.65 -16.53
N THR A 40 -6.12 5.44 -17.44
CA THR A 40 -7.55 5.72 -17.24
C THR A 40 -8.38 4.45 -17.31
N TYR A 41 -7.74 3.30 -17.53
CA TYR A 41 -8.42 2.05 -17.82
C TYR A 41 -8.36 1.10 -16.62
N PHE A 42 -9.36 1.21 -15.75
CA PHE A 42 -9.50 0.37 -14.55
C PHE A 42 -10.45 -0.82 -14.76
N GLY A 43 -10.80 -1.13 -16.01
CA GLY A 43 -11.64 -2.27 -16.38
C GLY A 43 -13.15 -2.06 -16.21
N SER A 44 -13.61 -0.89 -15.72
CA SER A 44 -15.03 -0.51 -15.70
C SER A 44 -15.58 -0.25 -17.11
N GLU A 45 -14.73 0.21 -18.03
CA GLU A 45 -15.09 0.48 -19.42
C GLU A 45 -14.70 -0.69 -20.32
N LYS A 46 -15.52 -1.00 -21.33
CA LYS A 46 -15.24 -2.12 -22.26
C LYS A 46 -14.11 -1.84 -23.25
N ASN A 47 -13.86 -0.56 -23.56
CA ASN A 47 -12.80 -0.08 -24.45
C ASN A 47 -12.71 1.45 -24.42
N ARG A 48 -11.64 2.00 -25.04
CA ARG A 48 -11.44 3.44 -25.23
C ARG A 48 -12.67 4.16 -25.79
N LYS A 49 -13.37 3.58 -26.77
CA LYS A 49 -14.55 4.24 -27.40
C LYS A 49 -15.70 4.38 -26.40
N THR A 50 -15.88 3.44 -25.48
CA THR A 50 -16.89 3.55 -24.42
C THR A 50 -16.52 4.57 -23.35
N TYR A 51 -15.22 4.74 -23.05
CA TYR A 51 -14.73 5.71 -22.07
C TYR A 51 -15.07 7.17 -22.45
N PHE A 52 -14.97 7.49 -23.74
CA PHE A 52 -15.23 8.85 -24.25
C PHE A 52 -16.63 9.04 -24.85
N LYS A 53 -17.51 8.02 -24.85
CA LYS A 53 -18.77 8.04 -25.61
C LYS A 53 -19.71 9.20 -25.26
N ASN A 54 -19.66 9.68 -24.01
CA ASN A 54 -20.52 10.76 -23.50
C ASN A 54 -19.70 11.98 -23.02
N LYS A 55 -18.40 12.02 -23.32
CA LYS A 55 -17.51 13.14 -22.99
C LYS A 55 -17.11 13.79 -24.30
N PRO A 56 -17.68 14.95 -24.67
CA PRO A 56 -17.20 15.66 -25.84
C PRO A 56 -15.66 15.88 -25.76
N GLU A 57 -15.02 15.98 -26.93
CA GLU A 57 -13.57 16.21 -26.97
C GLU A 57 -13.32 17.68 -26.65
N GLY A 58 -12.57 17.96 -25.58
CA GLY A 58 -12.18 19.33 -25.24
C GLY A 58 -13.19 20.12 -24.38
N ASP A 59 -13.98 19.45 -23.55
CA ASP A 59 -15.06 20.02 -22.70
C ASP A 59 -14.62 21.05 -21.65
N GLY A 60 -13.35 21.45 -21.66
CA GLY A 60 -12.76 22.12 -20.51
C GLY A 60 -12.75 21.17 -19.31
N ALA A 61 -12.33 19.92 -19.49
CA ALA A 61 -11.77 19.12 -18.42
C ALA A 61 -10.25 19.18 -18.57
N ASP A 62 -9.54 19.43 -17.47
CA ASP A 62 -8.07 19.38 -17.43
C ASP A 62 -7.66 18.04 -16.78
N PRO A 63 -7.33 16.99 -17.56
CA PRO A 63 -6.97 15.70 -16.99
C PRO A 63 -5.78 15.79 -16.03
N PRO A 64 -4.66 16.48 -16.32
CA PRO A 64 -3.60 16.70 -15.33
C PRO A 64 -4.11 17.15 -13.95
N LEU A 65 -5.11 18.05 -13.93
CA LEU A 65 -5.76 18.57 -12.72
C LEU A 65 -7.01 17.78 -12.28
N GLY A 66 -7.10 16.50 -12.64
CA GLY A 66 -8.19 15.61 -12.17
C GLY A 66 -9.54 15.85 -12.84
N GLY A 67 -9.59 16.64 -13.92
CA GLY A 67 -10.83 16.97 -14.63
C GLY A 67 -11.64 18.10 -13.99
N ASP A 68 -11.03 18.89 -13.11
CA ASP A 68 -11.71 20.01 -12.44
C ASP A 68 -12.05 21.12 -13.46
N GLU A 69 -13.36 21.37 -13.62
CA GLU A 69 -13.91 22.37 -14.53
C GLU A 69 -13.47 23.81 -14.18
N LEU A 70 -13.16 24.09 -12.91
CA LEU A 70 -12.76 25.43 -12.47
C LEU A 70 -11.46 25.86 -13.14
N TYR A 71 -10.48 24.96 -13.22
CA TYR A 71 -9.16 25.24 -13.78
C TYR A 71 -9.13 25.17 -15.29
N ALA A 72 -10.01 24.38 -15.88
CA ALA A 72 -10.13 24.32 -17.31
C ALA A 72 -10.84 25.55 -17.92
N ARG A 73 -11.71 26.21 -17.14
CA ARG A 73 -12.33 27.50 -17.53
C ARG A 73 -11.42 28.69 -17.26
N ASN A 74 -10.43 28.54 -16.37
CA ASN A 74 -9.46 29.58 -16.05
C ASN A 74 -8.03 29.02 -16.20
N PRO A 75 -7.49 28.99 -17.43
CA PRO A 75 -6.20 28.37 -17.70
C PRO A 75 -5.11 29.02 -16.84
N GLN A 76 -4.39 28.19 -16.08
CA GLN A 76 -3.22 28.62 -15.33
C GLN A 76 -2.07 28.85 -16.30
N TYR A 77 -1.60 30.09 -16.39
CA TYR A 77 -0.53 30.45 -17.33
C TYR A 77 0.87 30.11 -16.80
N ASP A 78 1.12 30.16 -15.49
CA ASP A 78 2.47 29.85 -14.97
C ASP A 78 2.72 28.32 -14.96
N PRO A 79 3.71 27.80 -15.73
CA PRO A 79 3.98 26.36 -15.82
C PRO A 79 4.42 25.73 -14.49
N ARG A 80 5.05 26.51 -13.61
CA ARG A 80 5.49 26.05 -12.28
C ARG A 80 4.31 25.95 -11.34
N GLU A 81 3.43 26.95 -11.35
CA GLU A 81 2.18 26.89 -10.58
C GLU A 81 1.33 25.71 -11.04
N TYR A 82 1.20 25.53 -12.36
CA TYR A 82 0.48 24.41 -12.96
C TYR A 82 1.06 23.05 -12.52
N PHE A 83 2.38 22.88 -12.55
CA PHE A 83 3.04 21.68 -12.05
C PHE A 83 2.76 21.43 -10.56
N LEU A 84 2.82 22.46 -9.71
CA LEU A 84 2.50 22.31 -8.29
C LEU A 84 1.03 21.93 -8.08
N ARG A 85 0.10 22.47 -8.88
CA ARG A 85 -1.32 22.08 -8.84
C ARG A 85 -1.55 20.64 -9.27
N GLN A 86 -0.87 20.18 -10.33
CA GLN A 86 -0.90 18.77 -10.73
C GLN A 86 -0.45 17.87 -9.60
N LEU A 87 0.71 18.17 -8.99
CA LEU A 87 1.19 17.41 -7.84
C LEU A 87 0.16 17.43 -6.71
N GLN A 88 -0.35 18.60 -6.32
CA GLN A 88 -1.35 18.74 -5.26
C GLN A 88 -2.55 17.82 -5.46
N ILE A 89 -3.18 17.87 -6.63
CA ILE A 89 -4.40 17.12 -6.91
C ILE A 89 -4.10 15.62 -6.99
N ARG A 90 -3.03 15.24 -7.69
CA ARG A 90 -2.70 13.83 -7.91
C ARG A 90 -2.20 13.15 -6.64
N THR A 91 -1.44 13.84 -5.80
CA THR A 91 -1.03 13.30 -4.50
C THR A 91 -2.19 13.21 -3.53
N LEU A 92 -3.14 14.15 -3.58
CA LEU A 92 -4.35 14.07 -2.78
C LEU A 92 -5.20 12.86 -3.18
N GLN A 93 -5.43 12.66 -4.48
CA GLN A 93 -6.15 11.48 -4.99
C GLN A 93 -5.47 10.18 -4.55
N ALA A 94 -4.15 10.08 -4.72
CA ALA A 94 -3.39 8.92 -4.26
C ALA A 94 -3.54 8.71 -2.75
N ALA A 95 -3.41 9.75 -1.92
CA ALA A 95 -3.58 9.64 -0.47
C ALA A 95 -4.98 9.15 -0.08
N THR A 96 -6.03 9.64 -0.75
CA THR A 96 -7.41 9.21 -0.50
C THR A 96 -7.62 7.75 -0.90
N GLU A 97 -7.21 7.35 -2.09
CA GLU A 97 -7.40 5.99 -2.61
C GLU A 97 -6.61 4.97 -1.78
N TYR A 98 -5.34 5.25 -1.48
CA TYR A 98 -4.53 4.42 -0.60
C TYR A 98 -5.10 4.37 0.82
N GLY A 99 -5.66 5.48 1.32
CA GLY A 99 -6.34 5.53 2.61
C GLY A 99 -7.48 4.51 2.67
N SER A 100 -8.42 4.60 1.72
CA SER A 100 -9.55 3.66 1.64
C SER A 100 -9.10 2.21 1.46
N LEU A 101 -8.06 1.97 0.65
CA LEU A 101 -7.53 0.63 0.40
C LEU A 101 -6.90 0.03 1.68
N VAL A 102 -6.06 0.81 2.37
CA VAL A 102 -5.36 0.39 3.58
C VAL A 102 -6.33 0.18 4.74
N GLU A 103 -7.33 1.04 4.90
CA GLU A 103 -8.39 0.87 5.89
C GLU A 103 -9.17 -0.43 5.65
N THR A 104 -9.67 -0.62 4.42
CA THR A 104 -10.41 -1.84 4.05
C THR A 104 -9.56 -3.10 4.25
N PHE A 105 -8.29 -3.05 3.85
CA PHE A 105 -7.39 -4.18 4.05
C PHE A 105 -7.09 -4.43 5.54
N SER A 106 -6.97 -3.37 6.33
CA SER A 106 -6.76 -3.46 7.78
C SER A 106 -7.94 -4.10 8.50
N ASP A 107 -9.17 -3.76 8.13
CA ASP A 107 -10.37 -4.38 8.69
C ASP A 107 -10.43 -5.88 8.37
N ARG A 108 -10.08 -6.28 7.14
CA ARG A 108 -9.99 -7.69 6.74
C ARG A 108 -8.91 -8.44 7.51
N MET A 109 -7.76 -7.80 7.71
CA MET A 109 -6.68 -8.35 8.53
C MET A 109 -7.12 -8.57 9.98
N GLU A 110 -7.88 -7.65 10.55
CA GLU A 110 -8.37 -7.74 11.91
C GLU A 110 -9.41 -8.85 12.09
N ALA A 111 -10.38 -8.94 11.17
CA ALA A 111 -11.35 -10.03 11.15
C ALA A 111 -10.69 -11.42 11.02
N TYR A 112 -9.66 -11.51 10.18
CA TYR A 112 -8.87 -12.74 10.06
C TYR A 112 -8.10 -13.05 11.34
N MET A 113 -7.47 -12.04 11.97
CA MET A 113 -6.75 -12.22 13.23
C MET A 113 -7.67 -12.74 14.36
N GLU A 114 -8.92 -12.27 14.45
CA GLU A 114 -9.88 -12.80 15.43
C GLU A 114 -10.24 -14.26 15.15
N THR A 115 -10.36 -14.63 13.88
CA THR A 115 -10.66 -16.02 13.48
C THR A 115 -9.54 -16.98 13.89
N ILE A 116 -8.28 -16.60 13.64
CA ILE A 116 -7.11 -17.42 13.97
C ILE A 116 -6.75 -17.38 15.47
N LYS A 117 -7.21 -16.39 16.24
CA LYS A 117 -7.03 -16.40 17.71
C LYS A 117 -7.72 -17.60 18.35
N ILE A 118 -8.84 -18.03 17.80
CA ILE A 118 -9.65 -19.16 18.31
C ILE A 118 -9.02 -20.49 17.90
N LYS A 119 -8.40 -20.56 16.71
CA LYS A 119 -7.72 -21.75 16.18
C LYS A 119 -6.21 -21.54 16.12
N PHE A 120 -5.52 -22.05 17.14
CA PHE A 120 -4.05 -21.99 17.20
C PHE A 120 -3.36 -23.05 16.32
N GLU A 121 -4.15 -23.97 15.75
CA GLU A 121 -3.69 -25.05 14.88
C GLU A 121 -3.90 -24.67 13.41
N ASP A 122 -2.92 -25.01 12.57
CA ASP A 122 -3.00 -24.84 11.12
C ASP A 122 -3.48 -26.17 10.50
N ASP A 123 -4.12 -26.13 9.34
CA ASP A 123 -4.57 -27.35 8.67
C ASP A 123 -3.41 -28.09 7.98
N GLN A 124 -3.65 -29.33 7.52
CA GLN A 124 -2.63 -30.12 6.80
C GLN A 124 -2.10 -29.43 5.55
N ASP A 125 -2.88 -28.52 4.98
CA ASP A 125 -2.53 -27.73 3.78
C ASP A 125 -1.74 -26.45 4.11
N MET A 126 -1.47 -26.18 5.40
CA MET A 126 -0.80 -24.98 5.90
C MET A 126 -1.45 -23.69 5.41
N THR A 127 -2.78 -23.70 5.33
CA THR A 127 -3.60 -22.64 4.76
C THR A 127 -3.40 -21.34 5.53
N HIS A 128 -3.33 -21.38 6.87
CA HIS A 128 -3.13 -20.17 7.67
C HIS A 128 -1.71 -19.62 7.50
N THR A 129 -0.70 -20.48 7.51
CA THR A 129 0.69 -20.12 7.26
C THR A 129 0.86 -19.45 5.89
N ARG A 130 0.32 -20.05 4.82
CA ARG A 130 0.36 -19.50 3.46
C ARG A 130 -0.39 -18.18 3.37
N THR A 131 -1.58 -18.10 3.96
CA THR A 131 -2.40 -16.89 3.96
C THR A 131 -1.70 -15.73 4.67
N ILE A 132 -1.10 -15.98 5.84
CA ILE A 132 -0.31 -14.99 6.56
C ILE A 132 0.90 -14.55 5.73
N GLY A 133 1.61 -15.49 5.10
CA GLY A 133 2.72 -15.19 4.18
C GLY A 133 2.29 -14.25 3.05
N HIS A 134 1.19 -14.57 2.35
CA HIS A 134 0.65 -13.73 1.27
C HIS A 134 0.23 -12.34 1.77
N VAL A 135 -0.33 -12.23 2.97
CA VAL A 135 -0.66 -10.95 3.60
C VAL A 135 0.61 -10.13 3.84
N ILE A 136 1.64 -10.72 4.43
CA ILE A 136 2.93 -10.06 4.69
C ILE A 136 3.57 -9.55 3.39
N GLU A 137 3.60 -10.37 2.34
CA GLU A 137 4.11 -10.00 1.03
C GLU A 137 3.31 -8.86 0.40
N THR A 138 1.98 -8.94 0.46
CA THR A 138 1.09 -7.89 -0.06
C THR A 138 1.32 -6.55 0.68
N ILE A 139 1.44 -6.59 2.01
CA ILE A 139 1.75 -5.39 2.79
C ILE A 139 3.11 -4.81 2.38
N GLN A 140 4.11 -5.67 2.16
CA GLN A 140 5.45 -5.25 1.76
C GLN A 140 5.42 -4.44 0.45
N VAL A 141 4.68 -4.91 -0.55
CA VAL A 141 4.52 -4.20 -1.84
C VAL A 141 3.99 -2.78 -1.63
N PHE A 142 2.95 -2.61 -0.81
CA PHE A 142 2.40 -1.27 -0.51
C PHE A 142 3.39 -0.41 0.28
N VAL A 143 4.07 -0.98 1.27
CA VAL A 143 5.07 -0.27 2.07
C VAL A 143 6.20 0.27 1.20
N ASP A 144 6.70 -0.53 0.26
CA ASP A 144 7.79 -0.15 -0.62
C ASP A 144 7.35 0.90 -1.64
N CYS A 145 6.16 0.73 -2.23
CA CYS A 145 5.59 1.70 -3.16
C CYS A 145 5.39 3.08 -2.51
N ILE A 146 4.71 3.12 -1.36
CA ILE A 146 4.48 4.36 -0.62
C ILE A 146 5.81 4.96 -0.13
N GLY A 147 6.74 4.11 0.33
CA GLY A 147 8.08 4.52 0.74
C GLY A 147 8.82 5.25 -0.38
N GLY A 148 8.84 4.69 -1.58
CA GLY A 148 9.46 5.32 -2.75
C GLY A 148 8.83 6.67 -3.11
N LEU A 149 7.51 6.80 -3.02
CA LEU A 149 6.81 8.08 -3.26
C LEU A 149 7.20 9.15 -2.23
N VAL A 150 7.21 8.80 -0.95
CA VAL A 150 7.57 9.70 0.15
C VAL A 150 9.04 10.13 0.07
N GLU A 151 9.95 9.20 -0.24
CA GLU A 151 11.37 9.51 -0.43
C GLU A 151 11.62 10.42 -1.64
N ALA A 152 10.92 10.17 -2.74
CA ALA A 152 10.97 11.04 -3.92
C ALA A 152 10.50 12.45 -3.60
N TRP A 153 9.40 12.59 -2.83
CA TRP A 153 8.93 13.89 -2.36
C TRP A 153 9.97 14.61 -1.50
N TYR A 154 10.55 13.97 -0.48
CA TYR A 154 11.55 14.62 0.36
C TYR A 154 12.82 15.01 -0.41
N THR A 155 13.16 14.26 -1.45
CA THR A 155 14.28 14.62 -2.34
C THR A 155 13.92 15.85 -3.17
N PHE A 156 12.72 15.89 -3.75
CA PHE A 156 12.21 17.06 -4.48
C PHE A 156 12.05 18.29 -3.57
N GLU A 157 11.56 18.13 -2.35
CA GLU A 157 11.35 19.20 -1.38
C GLU A 157 12.67 19.90 -1.01
N ARG A 158 13.72 19.11 -0.76
CA ARG A 158 15.04 19.62 -0.35
C ARG A 158 15.77 20.31 -1.49
N ALA A 159 15.74 19.74 -2.69
CA ALA A 159 16.53 20.23 -3.82
C ALA A 159 15.68 21.01 -4.84
N GLY A 160 14.59 20.41 -5.31
CA GLY A 160 13.76 20.92 -6.41
C GLY A 160 12.98 22.18 -6.05
N LEU A 161 12.39 22.27 -4.86
CA LEU A 161 11.59 23.45 -4.47
C LEU A 161 12.38 24.76 -4.42
N THR A 162 13.71 24.70 -4.30
CA THR A 162 14.55 25.90 -4.35
C THR A 162 14.41 26.63 -5.70
N LEU A 163 14.26 25.88 -6.80
CA LEU A 163 14.06 26.41 -8.15
C LEU A 163 12.74 27.18 -8.27
N PHE A 164 11.73 26.80 -7.49
CA PHE A 164 10.45 27.48 -7.42
C PHE A 164 10.56 28.76 -6.58
N ARG A 165 11.26 28.72 -5.44
CA ARG A 165 11.36 29.86 -4.52
C ARG A 165 12.27 30.99 -5.02
N GLN A 166 13.35 30.66 -5.73
CA GLN A 166 14.34 31.65 -6.18
C GLN A 166 13.89 32.49 -7.38
N HIS A 167 13.10 31.90 -8.28
CA HIS A 167 12.77 32.52 -9.58
C HIS A 167 11.33 33.05 -9.67
N ALA A 168 10.59 33.12 -8.56
CA ALA A 168 9.20 33.60 -8.52
C ALA A 168 8.88 34.44 -7.26
N PRO A 169 9.55 35.58 -7.02
CA PRO A 169 9.37 36.37 -5.81
C PRO A 169 7.94 36.92 -5.65
N LYS A 170 7.21 37.12 -6.76
CA LYS A 170 5.80 37.57 -6.76
C LYS A 170 4.82 36.48 -6.30
N LYS A 171 5.24 35.21 -6.27
CA LYS A 171 4.42 34.05 -5.90
C LYS A 171 4.71 33.54 -4.48
N ARG A 172 5.44 34.34 -3.70
CA ARG A 172 5.89 34.02 -2.35
C ARG A 172 4.74 33.69 -1.40
N ASP A 173 3.57 34.28 -1.62
CA ASP A 173 2.40 34.09 -0.75
C ASP A 173 1.39 33.07 -1.32
N ASP A 174 1.39 32.85 -2.65
CA ASP A 174 0.42 31.98 -3.34
C ASP A 174 0.79 30.49 -3.32
N TRP A 175 2.09 30.18 -3.43
CA TRP A 175 2.58 28.80 -3.54
C TRP A 175 2.74 28.05 -2.20
N PRO A 176 3.08 28.68 -1.06
CA PRO A 176 3.20 27.97 0.21
C PRO A 176 1.94 27.18 0.63
N PRO A 177 0.70 27.67 0.42
CA PRO A 177 -0.50 26.87 0.65
C PRO A 177 -0.56 25.60 -0.22
N ILE A 178 -0.19 25.69 -1.49
CA ILE A 178 -0.16 24.55 -2.43
C ILE A 178 0.86 23.52 -1.96
N ILE A 179 2.08 23.97 -1.64
CA ILE A 179 3.18 23.13 -1.17
C ILE A 179 2.82 22.47 0.16
N SER A 180 2.20 23.21 1.08
CA SER A 180 1.72 22.67 2.36
C SER A 180 0.66 21.59 2.16
N SER A 181 -0.25 21.77 1.20
CA SER A 181 -1.25 20.76 0.84
C SER A 181 -0.60 19.49 0.28
N ILE A 182 0.41 19.61 -0.60
CA ILE A 182 1.16 18.46 -1.11
C ILE A 182 1.86 17.73 0.04
N ALA A 183 2.55 18.48 0.90
CA ALA A 183 3.26 17.93 2.06
C ALA A 183 2.29 17.19 3.01
N ALA A 184 1.08 17.71 3.21
CA ALA A 184 0.05 17.04 4.00
C ALA A 184 -0.38 15.70 3.37
N SER A 185 -0.56 15.63 2.05
CA SER A 185 -0.87 14.38 1.35
C SER A 185 0.26 13.34 1.49
N PHE A 186 1.52 13.75 1.37
CA PHE A 186 2.65 12.84 1.59
C PHE A 186 2.82 12.42 3.05
N ALA A 187 2.52 13.30 4.00
CA ALA A 187 2.49 12.95 5.42
C ALA A 187 1.41 11.90 5.73
N GLU A 188 0.24 12.01 5.08
CA GLU A 188 -0.81 11.00 5.19
C GLU A 188 -0.39 9.66 4.58
N LEU A 189 0.22 9.67 3.39
CA LEU A 189 0.80 8.47 2.79
C LEU A 189 1.83 7.81 3.72
N ASP A 190 2.75 8.59 4.33
CA ASP A 190 3.72 8.04 5.28
C ASP A 190 3.06 7.51 6.56
N ARG A 191 1.96 8.12 7.02
CA ARG A 191 1.15 7.60 8.14
C ARG A 191 0.57 6.23 7.79
N LEU A 192 -0.02 6.07 6.60
CA LEU A 192 -0.56 4.80 6.12
C LEU A 192 0.54 3.73 6.00
N ARG A 193 1.71 4.10 5.47
CA ARG A 193 2.88 3.23 5.40
C ARG A 193 3.31 2.72 6.78
N LYS A 194 3.37 3.60 7.78
CA LYS A 194 3.73 3.25 9.16
C LYS A 194 2.72 2.28 9.78
N GLU A 195 1.42 2.48 9.54
CA GLU A 195 0.38 1.55 10.01
C GLU A 195 0.53 0.17 9.35
N LEU A 196 0.76 0.13 8.04
CA LEU A 196 1.03 -1.11 7.32
C LEU A 196 2.26 -1.85 7.88
N VAL A 197 3.37 -1.15 8.15
CA VAL A 197 4.55 -1.74 8.78
C VAL A 197 4.20 -2.36 10.13
N LYS A 198 3.47 -1.64 10.98
CA LYS A 198 3.03 -2.16 12.29
C LYS A 198 2.18 -3.43 12.14
N ARG A 199 1.23 -3.44 11.22
CA ARG A 199 0.40 -4.63 10.93
C ARG A 199 1.26 -5.79 10.45
N ARG A 200 2.20 -5.56 9.52
CA ARG A 200 3.14 -6.58 9.02
C ARG A 200 3.90 -7.27 10.14
N GLU A 201 4.44 -6.51 11.09
CA GLU A 201 5.18 -7.08 12.22
C GLU A 201 4.26 -7.92 13.13
N GLY A 202 3.00 -7.52 13.32
CA GLY A 202 1.99 -8.33 14.01
C GLY A 202 1.73 -9.67 13.32
N PHE A 203 1.61 -9.69 12.00
CA PHE A 203 1.45 -10.92 11.22
C PHE A 203 2.71 -11.79 11.23
N LYS A 204 3.91 -11.20 11.14
CA LYS A 204 5.17 -11.93 11.28
C LYS A 204 5.28 -12.64 12.63
N PHE A 205 4.98 -11.93 13.72
CA PHE A 205 4.98 -12.54 15.05
C PHE A 205 4.01 -13.73 15.14
N LYS A 206 2.84 -13.63 14.50
CA LYS A 206 1.89 -14.75 14.42
C LYS A 206 2.42 -15.92 13.60
N LEU A 207 3.02 -15.65 12.43
CA LEU A 207 3.66 -16.66 11.61
C LEU A 207 4.77 -17.41 12.37
N GLU A 208 5.64 -16.65 13.05
CA GLU A 208 6.69 -17.22 13.90
C GLU A 208 6.10 -18.07 15.02
N SER A 209 4.97 -17.67 15.61
CA SER A 209 4.29 -18.49 16.63
C SER A 209 3.83 -19.84 16.08
N TYR A 210 3.27 -19.89 14.87
CA TYR A 210 2.86 -21.15 14.21
C TYR A 210 4.07 -22.07 13.94
N ILE A 211 5.19 -21.50 13.50
CA ILE A 211 6.39 -22.27 13.13
C ILE A 211 7.18 -22.71 14.38
N ALA A 212 7.31 -21.82 15.37
CA ALA A 212 8.17 -22.03 16.53
C ALA A 212 7.49 -22.85 17.64
N PHE A 213 6.15 -22.89 17.73
CA PHE A 213 5.46 -23.59 18.81
C PHE A 213 5.82 -25.10 18.89
N PRO A 214 5.84 -25.88 17.79
CA PRO A 214 6.28 -27.28 17.85
C PRO A 214 7.73 -27.44 18.33
N LEU A 215 8.62 -26.54 17.90
CA LEU A 215 10.04 -26.52 18.28
C LEU A 215 10.27 -26.12 19.75
N LEU A 216 9.53 -25.13 20.24
CA LEU A 216 9.61 -24.70 21.64
C LEU A 216 8.97 -25.73 22.58
N PHE A 217 7.85 -26.31 22.18
CA PHE A 217 7.21 -27.37 22.95
C PHE A 217 8.11 -28.60 23.05
N THR A 218 8.74 -29.02 21.95
CA THR A 218 9.67 -30.15 21.97
C THR A 218 10.89 -29.86 22.82
N THR A 219 11.54 -28.71 22.68
CA THR A 219 12.68 -28.35 23.53
C THR A 219 12.30 -28.24 25.01
N ALA A 220 11.13 -27.67 25.34
CA ALA A 220 10.62 -27.64 26.70
C ALA A 220 10.33 -29.04 27.26
N PHE A 221 9.72 -29.93 26.47
CA PHE A 221 9.44 -31.31 26.86
C PHE A 221 10.73 -32.04 27.26
N PHE A 222 11.79 -31.95 26.47
CA PHE A 222 13.09 -32.58 26.78
C PHE A 222 13.90 -31.87 27.86
N SER A 223 13.54 -30.64 28.24
CA SER A 223 14.14 -29.95 29.40
C SER A 223 13.62 -30.48 30.73
N MET A 224 12.49 -31.19 30.74
CA MET A 224 11.90 -31.77 31.94
C MET A 224 12.65 -33.05 32.34
N GLY A 225 13.02 -33.17 33.62
CA GLY A 225 13.88 -34.26 34.12
C GLY A 225 13.37 -35.69 33.93
N PHE A 226 12.08 -35.88 33.63
CA PHE A 226 11.49 -37.18 33.33
C PHE A 226 11.57 -37.59 31.85
N ALA A 227 11.87 -36.65 30.94
CA ALA A 227 11.81 -36.82 29.49
C ALA A 227 13.19 -37.03 28.85
N ASN A 228 14.23 -37.37 29.64
CA ASN A 228 15.56 -37.70 29.14
C ASN A 228 15.72 -39.23 28.96
N PRO A 229 15.43 -39.78 27.76
CA PRO A 229 15.58 -41.21 27.52
C PRO A 229 17.08 -41.58 27.41
N PRO A 230 17.56 -42.58 28.18
CA PRO A 230 18.99 -42.86 28.29
C PRO A 230 19.62 -43.58 27.08
N LYS A 231 18.83 -44.10 26.13
CA LYS A 231 19.34 -44.92 25.01
C LYS A 231 19.30 -44.25 23.63
N TYR A 232 18.31 -43.40 23.32
CA TYR A 232 18.15 -42.79 21.99
C TYR A 232 17.52 -41.39 22.03
N PRO A 233 18.20 -40.38 22.61
CA PRO A 233 17.65 -39.03 22.79
C PRO A 233 17.21 -38.38 21.47
N TRP A 234 17.99 -38.54 20.39
CA TRP A 234 17.67 -37.95 19.09
C TRP A 234 16.49 -38.61 18.38
N ALA A 235 16.30 -39.93 18.53
CA ALA A 235 15.16 -40.63 17.92
C ALA A 235 13.85 -40.29 18.63
N VAL A 236 13.88 -40.15 19.96
CA VAL A 236 12.71 -39.72 20.74
C VAL A 236 12.43 -38.23 20.48
N PHE A 237 13.46 -37.40 20.36
CA PHE A 237 13.32 -36.01 19.92
C PHE A 237 12.62 -35.89 18.58
N ALA A 238 13.11 -36.61 17.55
CA ALA A 238 12.48 -36.63 16.24
C ALA A 238 11.05 -37.17 16.31
N GLY A 239 10.79 -38.23 17.09
CA GLY A 239 9.45 -38.79 17.26
C GLY A 239 8.46 -37.84 17.93
N VAL A 240 8.88 -37.12 18.98
CA VAL A 240 8.05 -36.10 19.66
C VAL A 240 7.86 -34.89 18.74
N LEU A 241 8.89 -34.44 18.02
CA LEU A 241 8.76 -33.34 17.06
C LEU A 241 7.78 -33.70 15.95
N VAL A 242 7.91 -34.89 15.37
CA VAL A 242 6.99 -35.42 14.37
C VAL A 242 5.58 -35.54 14.95
N GLY A 243 5.42 -36.11 16.14
CA GLY A 243 4.12 -36.26 16.80
C GLY A 243 3.44 -34.95 17.14
N VAL A 244 4.19 -33.95 17.65
CA VAL A 244 3.68 -32.61 17.95
C VAL A 244 3.37 -31.87 16.66
N THR A 245 4.19 -31.99 15.62
CA THR A 245 3.91 -31.42 14.29
C THR A 245 2.63 -32.05 13.73
N PHE A 246 2.51 -33.38 13.69
CA PHE A 246 1.28 -34.04 13.24
C PHE A 246 0.07 -33.74 14.12
N GLY A 247 0.24 -33.54 15.44
CA GLY A 247 -0.85 -33.11 16.32
C GLY A 247 -1.30 -31.68 16.03
N ASN A 248 -0.34 -30.76 15.82
CA ASN A 248 -0.59 -29.34 15.55
C ASN A 248 -1.12 -29.08 14.13
N PHE A 249 -0.91 -30.02 13.20
CA PHE A 249 -1.32 -29.92 11.79
C PHE A 249 -2.38 -30.95 11.36
N GLY A 250 -2.72 -31.95 12.19
CA GLY A 250 -3.37 -33.19 11.71
C GLY A 250 -4.67 -33.60 12.39
N ILE A 251 -5.23 -32.82 13.32
CA ILE A 251 -6.53 -33.15 13.94
C ILE A 251 -7.60 -32.19 13.39
N ALA A 252 -8.47 -32.75 12.55
CA ALA A 252 -9.62 -32.08 11.93
C ALA A 252 -10.80 -31.89 12.89
#